data_AF-T0FRQ4-F1
#
_entry.id   AF-T0FRQ4-F1
#
_cell.length_a   1.000
_cell.length_b   1.000
_cell.length_c   1.000
_cell.angle_alpha   90.00
_cell.angle_beta   90.00
_cell.angle_gamma   90.00
#
_symmetry.space_group_name_H-M   'P 1'
#
loop_
_entity.id
_entity.type
_entity.pdbx_description
1 polymer ?
#
loop_
_entity_poly.entity_id
_entity_poly.type
_entity_poly.pdbx_seq_one_letter_code
_entity_poly.pdbx_strand_id
1 'polypeptide(L)'
;MIKDFRTIINGCLMGNSRSWKEFLLTYDRLLNGIVVQTFGRRDSEDIIQRIIEELIKDDFRLLRRFTGESEIAFKVYLKNIGRNVARNEFRKLLKRREAADWLDEEVEIVMGKQAEEAWQKGESETHYRELSNEFENLIEKLDFTSRQVILYRRKGYKHREIAVMMAMPLGTITSLCNRAIVELKKFRSS
;
A
#
# COMPACT_ATOMS: atom_id res chain seq x y z
N MET A 1 -11.09 -21.09 -19.29
CA MET A 1 -12.10 -20.04 -19.46
C MET A 1 -11.89 -19.05 -18.33
N ILE A 2 -11.37 -17.85 -18.62
CA ILE A 2 -11.22 -16.80 -17.60
C ILE A 2 -12.63 -16.33 -17.27
N LYS A 3 -13.11 -16.59 -16.04
CA LYS A 3 -14.41 -16.09 -15.60
C LYS A 3 -14.33 -14.58 -15.44
N ASP A 4 -15.42 -13.91 -15.80
CA ASP A 4 -15.59 -12.48 -15.56
C ASP A 4 -15.41 -12.13 -14.07
N PHE A 5 -14.76 -11.00 -13.77
CA PHE A 5 -14.38 -10.64 -12.42
C PHE A 5 -15.60 -10.41 -11.51
N ARG A 6 -16.71 -9.85 -12.04
CA ARG A 6 -17.94 -9.68 -11.25
C ARG A 6 -18.53 -11.03 -10.88
N THR A 7 -18.47 -12.00 -11.78
CA THR A 7 -18.93 -13.37 -11.49
C THR A 7 -18.13 -13.98 -10.33
N ILE A 8 -16.81 -13.76 -10.29
CA ILE A 8 -15.96 -14.23 -9.18
C ILE A 8 -16.37 -13.54 -7.87
N ILE A 9 -16.47 -12.20 -7.85
CA ILE A 9 -16.80 -11.42 -6.65
C ILE A 9 -18.20 -11.78 -6.13
N ASN A 10 -19.22 -11.80 -7.00
CA ASN A 10 -20.59 -12.13 -6.60
C ASN A 10 -20.67 -13.53 -5.99
N GLY A 11 -19.97 -14.51 -6.56
CA GLY A 11 -19.92 -15.83 -5.96
C GLY A 11 -19.20 -15.84 -4.61
N CYS A 12 -18.15 -15.03 -4.42
CA CYS A 12 -17.51 -14.87 -3.11
C CYS A 12 -18.47 -14.29 -2.07
N LEU A 13 -19.25 -13.26 -2.45
CA LEU A 13 -20.27 -12.63 -1.61
C LEU A 13 -21.43 -13.57 -1.24
N MET A 14 -21.65 -14.63 -2.01
CA MET A 14 -22.59 -15.71 -1.72
C MET A 14 -21.98 -16.86 -0.91
N GLY A 15 -20.71 -16.74 -0.49
CA GLY A 15 -20.01 -17.80 0.25
C GLY A 15 -19.62 -19.01 -0.62
N ASN A 16 -19.61 -18.89 -1.95
CA ASN A 16 -19.29 -20.00 -2.83
C ASN A 16 -17.79 -20.33 -2.79
N SER A 17 -17.45 -21.53 -2.30
CA SER A 17 -16.06 -21.99 -2.14
C SER A 17 -15.29 -22.08 -3.45
N ARG A 18 -15.97 -22.39 -4.57
CA ARG A 18 -15.37 -22.43 -5.90
C ARG A 18 -14.99 -21.03 -6.38
N SER A 19 -15.86 -20.04 -6.16
CA SER A 19 -15.57 -18.64 -6.47
C SER A 19 -14.42 -18.10 -5.63
N TRP A 20 -14.32 -18.48 -4.35
CA TRP A 20 -13.17 -18.15 -3.51
C TRP A 20 -11.87 -18.78 -3.99
N LYS A 21 -11.89 -20.05 -4.43
CA LYS A 21 -10.74 -20.69 -5.05
C LYS A 21 -10.30 -19.95 -6.31
N GLU A 22 -11.26 -19.56 -7.15
CA GLU A 22 -11.00 -18.83 -8.39
C GLU A 22 -10.51 -17.40 -8.12
N PHE A 23 -11.01 -16.74 -7.08
CA PHE A 23 -10.51 -15.45 -6.59
C PHE A 23 -9.04 -15.54 -6.21
N LEU A 24 -8.69 -16.51 -5.36
CA LEU A 24 -7.31 -16.70 -4.91
C LEU A 24 -6.39 -16.98 -6.11
N LEU A 25 -6.74 -17.91 -6.99
CA LEU A 25 -5.95 -18.20 -8.19
C LEU A 25 -5.75 -16.97 -9.09
N THR A 26 -6.74 -16.08 -9.16
CA THR A 26 -6.70 -14.89 -10.03
C THR A 26 -5.86 -13.76 -9.41
N TYR A 27 -5.97 -13.54 -8.10
CA TYR A 27 -5.38 -12.38 -7.43
C TYR A 27 -4.18 -12.69 -6.54
N ASP A 28 -3.80 -13.96 -6.38
CA ASP A 28 -2.65 -14.38 -5.57
C ASP A 28 -1.36 -13.65 -5.97
N ARG A 29 -1.00 -13.64 -7.26
CA ARG A 29 0.21 -12.94 -7.74
C ARG A 29 0.20 -11.45 -7.42
N LEU A 30 -0.97 -10.81 -7.49
CA LEU A 30 -1.12 -9.39 -7.16
C LEU A 30 -0.87 -9.18 -5.67
N LEU A 31 -1.55 -9.94 -4.80
CA LEU A 31 -1.42 -9.87 -3.35
C LEU A 31 0.01 -10.19 -2.89
N ASN A 32 0.60 -11.29 -3.40
CA ASN A 32 2.00 -11.66 -3.16
C ASN A 32 2.96 -10.55 -3.58
N GLY A 33 2.80 -10.00 -4.79
CA GLY A 33 3.64 -8.91 -5.27
C GLY A 33 3.62 -7.70 -4.34
N ILE A 34 2.44 -7.32 -3.84
CA ILE A 34 2.30 -6.20 -2.92
C ILE A 34 2.98 -6.49 -1.59
N VAL A 35 2.71 -7.66 -1.01
CA VAL A 35 3.22 -8.01 0.31
C VAL A 35 4.73 -8.19 0.28
N VAL A 36 5.27 -8.92 -0.70
CA VAL A 36 6.72 -9.11 -0.86
C VAL A 36 7.43 -7.78 -1.14
N GLN A 37 6.87 -6.90 -1.97
CA GLN A 37 7.44 -5.57 -2.20
C GLN A 37 7.46 -4.71 -0.93
N THR A 38 6.58 -4.98 0.03
CA THR A 38 6.36 -4.11 1.19
C THR A 38 7.05 -4.64 2.46
N PHE A 39 7.15 -5.97 2.63
CA PHE A 39 7.66 -6.62 3.86
C PHE A 39 8.72 -7.69 3.60
N GLY A 40 9.07 -7.97 2.34
CA GLY A 40 9.96 -9.08 1.99
C GLY A 40 9.25 -10.44 2.01
N ARG A 41 9.98 -11.50 1.65
CA ARG A 41 9.42 -12.86 1.48
C ARG A 41 9.12 -13.61 2.78
N ARG A 42 9.77 -13.26 3.90
CA ARG A 42 9.68 -14.07 5.14
C ARG A 42 8.30 -13.97 5.79
N ASP A 43 7.71 -12.78 5.81
CA ASP A 43 6.44 -12.52 6.50
C ASP A 43 5.25 -12.49 5.51
N SER A 44 5.47 -12.86 4.24
CA SER A 44 4.47 -12.62 3.21
C SER A 44 3.25 -13.53 3.31
N GLU A 45 3.44 -14.79 3.70
CA GLU A 45 2.36 -15.75 3.84
C GLU A 45 1.40 -15.35 4.97
N ASP A 46 1.93 -15.01 6.14
CA ASP A 46 1.16 -14.55 7.30
C ASP A 46 0.33 -13.30 6.95
N ILE A 47 0.95 -12.33 6.27
CA ILE A 47 0.26 -11.10 5.88
C ILE A 47 -0.82 -11.39 4.83
N ILE A 48 -0.59 -12.28 3.87
CA ILE A 48 -1.61 -12.67 2.89
C ILE A 48 -2.79 -13.35 3.57
N GLN A 49 -2.52 -14.23 4.54
CA GLN A 49 -3.57 -14.84 5.34
C GLN A 49 -4.39 -13.76 6.07
N ARG A 50 -3.74 -12.75 6.65
CA ARG A 50 -4.44 -11.60 7.28
C ARG A 50 -5.27 -10.80 6.28
N ILE A 51 -4.79 -10.61 5.05
CA ILE A 51 -5.56 -9.93 4.00
C ILE A 51 -6.82 -10.73 3.68
N ILE A 52 -6.70 -12.05 3.53
CA ILE A 52 -7.84 -12.92 3.27
C ILE A 52 -8.83 -12.88 4.44
N GLU A 53 -8.35 -12.94 5.69
CA GLU A 53 -9.17 -12.78 6.89
C GLU A 53 -9.96 -11.48 6.88
N GLU A 54 -9.34 -10.35 6.51
CA GLU A 54 -10.04 -9.05 6.41
C GLU A 54 -11.07 -9.01 5.28
N LEU A 55 -10.86 -9.74 4.17
CA LEU A 55 -11.83 -9.83 3.08
C LEU A 55 -13.06 -10.66 3.44
N ILE A 56 -12.93 -11.65 4.34
CA ILE A 56 -14.03 -12.51 4.78
C ILE A 56 -14.79 -11.98 6.01
N LYS A 57 -14.18 -11.06 6.78
CA LYS A 57 -14.79 -10.47 7.98
C LYS A 57 -16.05 -9.66 7.65
N ASP A 58 -16.89 -9.52 8.68
CA ASP A 58 -18.09 -8.67 8.68
C ASP A 58 -19.02 -8.94 7.49
N ASP A 59 -19.28 -10.22 7.17
CA ASP A 59 -20.07 -10.61 5.98
C ASP A 59 -19.53 -10.00 4.68
N PHE A 60 -18.23 -10.20 4.44
CA PHE A 60 -17.55 -9.68 3.26
C PHE A 60 -17.61 -8.14 3.11
N ARG A 61 -17.68 -7.43 4.26
CA ARG A 61 -17.35 -6.01 4.50
C ARG A 61 -16.82 -5.27 3.28
N LEU A 62 -15.55 -5.56 3.03
CA LEU A 62 -14.71 -4.86 2.07
C LEU A 62 -15.12 -5.18 0.62
N LEU A 63 -15.45 -6.43 0.32
CA LEU A 63 -15.91 -6.81 -1.01
C LEU A 63 -17.25 -6.14 -1.36
N ARG A 64 -18.18 -6.03 -0.40
CA ARG A 64 -19.48 -5.36 -0.61
C ARG A 64 -19.35 -3.84 -0.80
N ARG A 65 -18.31 -3.22 -0.23
CA ARG A 65 -18.05 -1.78 -0.37
C ARG A 65 -17.48 -1.38 -1.72
N PHE A 66 -17.00 -2.33 -2.51
CA PHE A 66 -16.47 -2.03 -3.83
C PHE A 66 -17.61 -1.71 -4.80
N THR A 67 -17.63 -0.48 -5.34
CA THR A 67 -18.64 0.00 -6.28
C THR A 67 -18.09 0.21 -7.70
N GLY A 68 -16.80 -0.06 -7.94
CA GLY A 68 -16.17 0.15 -9.25
C GLY A 68 -16.69 -0.80 -10.33
N GLU A 69 -16.61 -0.38 -11.59
CA GLU A 69 -17.19 -1.13 -12.71
C GLU A 69 -16.19 -1.99 -13.49
N SER A 70 -14.89 -1.84 -13.24
CA SER A 70 -13.84 -2.53 -13.97
C SER A 70 -12.97 -3.42 -13.08
N GLU A 71 -12.42 -4.48 -13.67
CA GLU A 71 -11.45 -5.35 -12.99
C GLU A 71 -10.19 -4.57 -12.60
N ILE A 72 -9.80 -3.56 -13.38
CA ILE A 72 -8.66 -2.69 -13.07
C ILE A 72 -8.92 -1.92 -11.78
N ALA A 73 -10.08 -1.27 -11.64
CA ALA A 73 -10.48 -0.59 -10.42
C ALA A 73 -10.52 -1.55 -9.22
N PHE A 74 -10.97 -2.78 -9.44
CA PHE A 74 -10.96 -3.82 -8.40
C PHE A 74 -9.55 -4.20 -7.96
N LYS A 75 -8.61 -4.38 -8.90
CA LYS A 75 -7.20 -4.66 -8.59
C LYS A 75 -6.56 -3.53 -7.79
N VAL A 76 -6.87 -2.27 -8.12
CA VAL A 76 -6.41 -1.10 -7.36
C VAL A 76 -7.00 -1.10 -5.94
N TYR A 77 -8.30 -1.35 -5.81
CA TYR A 77 -8.98 -1.45 -4.52
C TYR A 77 -8.38 -2.55 -3.63
N LEU A 78 -8.21 -3.76 -4.18
CA LEU A 78 -7.61 -4.90 -3.51
C LEU A 78 -6.15 -4.61 -3.10
N LYS A 79 -5.41 -3.89 -3.93
CA LYS A 79 -4.04 -3.45 -3.61
C LYS A 79 -3.99 -2.55 -2.38
N ASN A 80 -4.95 -1.65 -2.23
CA ASN A 80 -5.04 -0.75 -1.09
C ASN A 80 -5.44 -1.48 0.19
N ILE A 81 -6.38 -2.43 0.11
CA ILE A 81 -6.68 -3.34 1.23
C ILE A 81 -5.39 -4.05 1.67
N GLY A 82 -4.68 -4.67 0.73
CA GLY A 82 -3.44 -5.39 1.02
C GLY A 82 -2.41 -4.53 1.76
N ARG A 83 -2.18 -3.30 1.28
CA ARG A 83 -1.28 -2.33 1.95
C ARG A 83 -1.75 -1.96 3.36
N ASN A 84 -3.04 -1.71 3.55
CA ASN A 84 -3.59 -1.31 4.83
C ASN A 84 -3.48 -2.40 5.89
N VAL A 85 -3.84 -3.64 5.53
CA VAL A 85 -3.73 -4.79 6.42
C VAL A 85 -2.28 -5.02 6.82
N ALA A 86 -1.40 -5.03 5.83
CA ALA A 86 0.01 -5.31 6.07
C ALA A 86 0.68 -4.21 6.93
N ARG A 87 0.30 -2.94 6.74
CA ARG A 87 0.71 -1.83 7.62
C ARG A 87 0.24 -2.05 9.06
N ASN A 88 -1.01 -2.47 9.26
CA ASN A 88 -1.56 -2.73 10.59
C ASN A 88 -0.84 -3.88 11.30
N GLU A 89 -0.54 -4.97 10.59
CA GLU A 89 0.22 -6.08 11.16
C GLU A 89 1.64 -5.67 11.55
N PHE A 90 2.29 -4.85 10.72
CA PHE A 90 3.60 -4.30 11.05
C PHE A 90 3.57 -3.36 12.27
N ARG A 91 2.56 -2.49 12.37
CA ARG A 91 2.34 -1.66 13.57
C ARG A 91 2.17 -2.51 14.82
N LYS A 92 1.48 -3.65 14.73
CA LYS A 92 1.34 -4.59 15.86
C LYS A 92 2.69 -5.24 16.21
N LEU A 93 3.48 -5.64 15.22
CA LEU A 93 4.83 -6.18 15.44
C LEU A 93 5.76 -5.16 16.11
N LEU A 94 5.67 -3.89 15.73
CA LEU A 94 6.45 -2.82 16.35
C LEU A 94 5.94 -2.40 17.73
N LYS A 95 4.62 -2.36 17.96
CA LYS A 95 4.05 -2.13 19.31
C LYS A 95 4.44 -3.22 20.30
N ARG A 96 4.67 -4.45 19.83
CA ARG A 96 5.25 -5.54 20.63
C ARG A 96 6.74 -5.30 20.95
N ARG A 97 7.41 -4.41 20.23
CA ARG A 97 8.85 -4.14 20.36
C ARG A 97 9.19 -2.84 21.10
N GLU A 98 8.36 -1.79 21.12
CA GLU A 98 8.54 -0.60 21.99
C GLU A 98 7.38 0.42 21.87
N ALA A 99 7.18 1.24 22.92
CA ALA A 99 6.10 2.23 23.07
C ALA A 99 6.62 3.68 23.01
N ALA A 100 6.23 4.46 21.99
CA ALA A 100 6.08 5.93 22.03
C ALA A 100 5.61 6.45 20.65
N ASP A 101 4.54 7.25 20.63
CA ASP A 101 3.81 7.64 19.41
C ASP A 101 3.50 9.14 19.46
N TRP A 102 4.47 10.04 19.14
CA TRP A 102 4.22 11.50 19.22
C TRP A 102 4.89 12.39 18.16
N LEU A 103 5.78 11.90 17.28
CA LEU A 103 6.55 12.75 16.34
C LEU A 103 6.18 12.64 14.85
N ASP A 104 5.33 11.69 14.45
CA ASP A 104 5.15 11.32 13.04
C ASP A 104 3.88 11.86 12.37
N GLU A 105 2.94 12.42 13.13
CA GLU A 105 1.61 12.81 12.65
C GLU A 105 1.66 14.07 11.74
N GLU A 106 2.57 15.00 12.02
CA GLU A 106 2.68 16.28 11.31
C GLU A 106 3.25 16.12 9.88
N VAL A 107 4.08 15.10 9.63
CA VAL A 107 4.69 14.83 8.31
C VAL A 107 3.80 13.95 7.43
N GLU A 108 2.87 13.19 8.01
CA GLU A 108 1.88 12.39 7.27
C GLU A 108 0.90 13.29 6.49
N ILE A 109 0.62 14.49 7.01
CA ILE A 109 -0.20 15.52 6.35
C ILE A 109 0.47 16.05 5.07
N VAL A 110 1.80 16.17 5.05
CA VAL A 110 2.55 16.78 3.95
C VAL A 110 2.75 15.84 2.76
N MET A 111 2.65 14.52 2.97
CA MET A 111 3.18 13.51 2.03
C MET A 111 2.16 12.56 1.38
N GLY A 112 0.90 12.55 1.80
CA GLY A 112 0.01 11.46 1.37
C GLY A 112 -1.49 11.73 1.30
N LYS A 113 -1.98 12.94 1.55
CA LYS A 113 -3.43 13.21 1.43
C LYS A 113 -3.90 13.42 -0.01
N GLN A 114 -3.05 13.91 -0.91
CA GLN A 114 -3.49 14.31 -2.26
C GLN A 114 -3.94 13.13 -3.14
N ALA A 115 -3.31 11.95 -3.03
CA ALA A 115 -3.70 10.78 -3.83
C ALA A 115 -5.00 10.11 -3.31
N GLU A 116 -5.26 10.15 -2.00
CA GLU A 116 -6.51 9.68 -1.38
C GLU A 116 -7.65 10.70 -1.63
N GLU A 117 -7.35 12.00 -1.65
CA GLU A 117 -8.28 13.08 -2.02
C GLU A 117 -8.65 13.06 -3.51
N ALA A 118 -7.72 12.73 -4.41
CA ALA A 118 -8.00 12.54 -5.84
C ALA A 118 -8.94 11.34 -6.10
N TRP A 119 -8.83 10.28 -5.28
CA TRP A 119 -9.75 9.14 -5.30
C TRP A 119 -11.16 9.51 -4.86
N GLN A 120 -11.33 10.39 -3.86
CA GLN A 120 -12.65 10.92 -3.48
C GLN A 120 -13.29 11.82 -4.54
N LYS A 121 -12.48 12.39 -5.44
CA LYS A 121 -12.94 13.29 -6.51
C LYS A 121 -13.26 12.58 -7.83
N GLY A 122 -13.03 11.27 -7.94
CA GLY A 122 -13.39 10.49 -9.13
C GLY A 122 -12.59 10.86 -10.39
N GLU A 123 -11.33 11.27 -10.24
CA GLU A 123 -10.47 11.60 -11.38
C GLU A 123 -10.05 10.34 -12.18
N SER A 124 -9.87 10.50 -13.49
CA SER A 124 -9.71 9.38 -14.42
C SER A 124 -8.45 8.54 -14.14
N GLU A 125 -8.55 7.24 -14.40
CA GLU A 125 -7.47 6.25 -14.32
C GLU A 125 -6.18 6.70 -15.07
N THR A 126 -6.34 7.51 -16.14
CA THR A 126 -5.21 8.10 -16.88
C THR A 126 -4.44 9.13 -16.06
N HIS A 127 -5.13 10.02 -15.34
CA HIS A 127 -4.48 11.05 -14.51
C HIS A 127 -3.67 10.41 -13.37
N TYR A 128 -4.22 9.36 -12.75
CA TYR A 128 -3.51 8.61 -11.71
C TYR A 128 -2.23 7.93 -12.23
N ARG A 129 -2.27 7.36 -13.45
CA ARG A 129 -1.10 6.75 -14.08
C ARG A 129 -0.01 7.76 -14.41
N GLU A 130 -0.38 8.92 -14.94
CA GLU A 130 0.55 10.00 -15.25
C GLU A 130 1.27 10.49 -13.99
N LEU A 131 0.53 10.76 -12.91
CA LEU A 131 1.08 11.15 -11.62
C LEU A 131 2.00 10.07 -11.03
N SER A 132 1.63 8.79 -11.16
CA SER A 132 2.43 7.70 -10.63
C SER A 132 3.74 7.51 -11.42
N ASN A 133 3.72 7.69 -12.74
CA ASN A 133 4.91 7.63 -13.60
C ASN A 133 5.85 8.82 -13.34
N GLU A 134 5.30 10.03 -13.20
CA GLU A 134 6.09 11.22 -12.87
C GLU A 134 6.82 11.04 -11.53
N PHE A 135 6.11 10.54 -10.52
CA PHE A 135 6.71 10.26 -9.22
C PHE A 135 7.84 9.22 -9.32
N GLU A 136 7.64 8.13 -10.07
CA GLU A 136 8.66 7.09 -10.25
C GLU A 136 9.94 7.66 -10.90
N ASN A 137 9.79 8.44 -11.98
CA ASN A 137 10.91 9.11 -12.63
C ASN A 137 11.66 10.08 -11.71
N LEU A 138 10.95 10.78 -10.82
CA LEU A 138 11.56 11.75 -9.90
C LEU A 138 12.37 11.04 -8.80
N ILE A 139 11.83 9.97 -8.20
CA ILE A 139 12.54 9.26 -7.12
C ILE A 139 13.72 8.44 -7.64
N GLU A 140 13.74 8.07 -8.92
CA GLU A 140 14.89 7.42 -9.55
C GLU A 140 16.15 8.29 -9.57
N LYS A 141 16.00 9.62 -9.47
CA LYS A 141 17.12 10.57 -9.39
C LYS A 141 17.76 10.67 -8.00
N LEU A 142 17.08 10.19 -6.95
CA LEU A 142 17.62 10.17 -5.58
C LEU A 142 18.67 9.07 -5.40
N ASP A 143 19.57 9.22 -4.42
CA ASP A 143 20.43 8.10 -4.00
C ASP A 143 19.59 6.92 -3.47
N PHE A 144 20.17 5.71 -3.50
CA PHE A 144 19.46 4.48 -3.15
C PHE A 144 18.80 4.56 -1.76
N THR A 145 19.51 5.09 -0.77
CA THR A 145 19.05 5.10 0.63
C THR A 145 17.90 6.09 0.78
N SER A 146 18.06 7.32 0.27
CA SER A 146 17.01 8.34 0.25
C SER A 146 15.77 7.87 -0.52
N ARG A 147 15.96 7.19 -1.65
CA ARG A 147 14.86 6.59 -2.42
C ARG A 147 14.09 5.56 -1.60
N GLN A 148 14.78 4.66 -0.88
CA GLN A 148 14.11 3.69 -0.03
C GLN A 148 13.30 4.36 1.09
N VAL A 149 13.85 5.39 1.74
CA VAL A 149 13.13 6.17 2.76
C VAL A 149 11.85 6.79 2.18
N ILE A 150 11.93 7.44 1.01
CA ILE A 150 10.77 8.03 0.34
C ILE A 150 9.75 6.96 -0.10
N LEU A 151 10.20 5.81 -0.59
CA LEU A 151 9.31 4.69 -0.95
C LEU A 151 8.55 4.16 0.27
N TYR A 152 9.22 4.01 1.41
CA TYR A 152 8.54 3.62 2.64
C TYR A 152 7.60 4.73 3.15
N ARG A 153 7.99 6.01 3.07
CA ARG A 153 7.07 7.12 3.39
C ARG A 153 5.82 7.11 2.50
N ARG A 154 5.96 6.88 1.18
CA ARG A 154 4.82 6.74 0.24
C ARG A 154 3.93 5.54 0.58
N LYS A 155 4.49 4.45 1.12
CA LYS A 155 3.73 3.29 1.61
C LYS A 155 3.00 3.58 2.94
N GLY A 156 3.25 4.73 3.56
CA GLY A 156 2.61 5.19 4.80
C GLY A 156 3.32 4.74 6.07
N TYR A 157 4.61 4.36 5.99
CA TYR A 157 5.41 4.06 7.18
C TYR A 157 5.92 5.33 7.83
N LYS A 158 5.81 5.42 9.15
CA LYS A 158 6.33 6.50 9.99
C LYS A 158 7.87 6.48 10.06
N HIS A 159 8.56 7.58 10.41
CA HIS A 159 10.03 7.60 10.36
C HIS A 159 10.66 6.59 11.31
N ARG A 160 10.09 6.38 12.50
CA ARG A 160 10.53 5.34 13.44
C ARG A 160 10.37 3.93 12.87
N GLU A 161 9.31 3.71 12.09
CA GLU A 161 9.02 2.42 11.46
C GLU A 161 10.09 2.13 10.41
N ILE A 162 10.42 3.13 9.61
CA ILE A 162 11.49 3.08 8.61
C ILE A 162 12.86 2.91 9.27
N ALA A 163 13.12 3.58 10.39
CA ALA A 163 14.37 3.46 11.16
C ALA A 163 14.62 2.02 11.59
N VAL A 164 13.57 1.34 12.09
CA VAL A 164 13.64 -0.08 12.43
C VAL A 164 13.82 -0.94 11.18
N MET A 165 13.05 -0.69 10.10
CA MET A 165 13.13 -1.48 8.86
C MET A 165 14.50 -1.40 8.19
N MET A 166 15.13 -0.22 8.22
CA MET A 166 16.42 0.03 7.59
C MET A 166 17.59 -0.17 8.55
N ALA A 167 17.33 -0.50 9.82
CA ALA A 167 18.34 -0.61 10.88
C ALA A 167 19.24 0.65 10.99
N MET A 168 18.62 1.83 10.91
CA MET A 168 19.29 3.13 10.97
C MET A 168 18.72 3.99 12.10
N PRO A 169 19.50 4.92 12.69
CA PRO A 169 18.97 5.83 13.71
C PRO A 169 17.81 6.69 13.19
N LEU A 170 16.81 6.95 14.04
CA LEU A 170 15.65 7.79 13.70
C LEU A 170 16.07 9.16 13.15
N GLY A 171 17.03 9.83 13.79
CA GLY A 171 17.55 11.11 13.30
C GLY A 171 18.17 11.03 11.90
N THR A 172 18.77 9.89 11.54
CA THR A 172 19.29 9.64 10.20
C THR A 172 18.15 9.50 9.19
N ILE A 173 17.10 8.73 9.52
CA ILE A 173 15.92 8.62 8.63
C ILE A 173 15.23 9.97 8.43
N THR A 174 15.04 10.76 9.49
CA THR A 174 14.42 12.08 9.40
C THR A 174 15.25 13.01 8.51
N SER A 175 16.57 13.04 8.68
CA SER A 175 17.45 13.89 7.86
C SER A 175 17.51 13.43 6.39
N LEU A 176 17.54 12.12 6.12
CA LEU A 176 17.45 11.56 4.77
C LEU A 176 16.12 11.92 4.11
N CYS A 177 15.00 11.76 4.82
CA CYS A 177 13.68 12.11 4.30
C CYS A 177 13.61 13.60 3.94
N ASN A 178 14.02 14.49 4.85
CA ASN A 178 14.02 15.93 4.59
C ASN A 178 14.90 16.32 3.39
N ARG A 179 16.10 15.74 3.29
CA ARG A 179 17.01 15.99 2.16
C ARG A 179 16.40 15.52 0.84
N ALA A 180 15.86 14.31 0.82
CA ALA A 180 15.21 13.74 -0.36
C ALA A 180 14.03 14.59 -0.85
N ILE A 181 13.22 15.15 0.07
CA ILE A 181 12.13 16.07 -0.27
C ILE A 181 12.64 17.33 -0.96
N VAL A 182 13.71 17.92 -0.43
CA VAL A 182 14.32 19.12 -0.99
C VAL A 182 14.85 18.83 -2.40
N GLU A 183 15.47 17.67 -2.62
CA GLU A 183 15.95 17.25 -3.94
C GLU A 183 14.81 17.02 -4.93
N LEU A 184 13.74 16.32 -4.53
CA LEU A 184 12.57 16.10 -5.37
C LEU A 184 11.90 17.40 -5.79
N LYS A 185 11.81 18.40 -4.88
CA LYS A 185 11.30 19.74 -5.22
C LYS A 185 12.15 20.40 -6.31
N LYS A 186 13.48 20.29 -6.23
CA LYS A 186 14.38 20.84 -7.27
C LYS A 186 14.16 20.14 -8.61
N PHE A 187 14.05 18.82 -8.63
CA PHE A 187 13.85 18.04 -9.86
C PHE A 187 12.52 18.32 -10.55
N ARG A 188 11.48 18.69 -9.80
CA ARG A 188 10.17 19.06 -10.34
C ARG A 188 10.15 20.49 -10.91
N SER A 189 11.05 21.37 -10.44
CA SER A 189 11.19 22.75 -10.90
C SER A 189 12.19 22.93 -12.05
N SER A 190 12.83 21.83 -12.50
CA SER A 190 13.82 21.81 -13.59
C SER A 190 13.24 21.13 -14.82
#